data_AF-A0A840WE50-F1
#
_entry.id   AF-A0A840WE50-F1
#
_cell.length_a   1.000
_cell.length_b   1.000
_cell.length_c   1.000
_cell.angle_alpha   90.00
_cell.angle_beta   90.00
_cell.angle_gamma   90.00
#
_symmetry.space_group_name_H-M   'P 1'
#
loop_
_entity.id
_entity.type
_entity.pdbx_description
1 polymer ?
#
loop_
_entity_poly.entity_id
_entity_poly.type
_entity_poly.pdbx_seq_one_letter_code
_entity_poly.pdbx_strand_id
1 'polypeptide(L)'
;MTEPTQLDLTDRGRGLLLGAAAGDALGWPQEQRSGIVGGKSSRSTEPRWAFRAWDRWGGHRFSRYRDPVAAGEYSDDTQLLLATARACLRGEGWRSWLTSTELPVWPLYQRGGGLAVLRACRSWAKGRAPWEADAKTAHAYFAAGANGAAMRIAPHALLLAEDPSPRELVARVVLDGVTTHGHTRALLGAVVYALAVRHTLRLHPPLEYGGLVGELLKQTDWADPTVPHEVLPKTWLDAFHQHSDLDFHRSWESTAREMTDLLNTAQHSMQRAALADDEETMRALGCFDPKVNGAGTVTAAAACYLADRFSVKPRAGLLKPAFLADADTDTLASMTGGVLGAVHGTPWLTELSPALQDHAYIASLAERLCSAAGEGPPAAPAPAGPAASGGTWLESLADPEGPHDFADGRTVTAVERERLESSGKQEVERVRLVLGDGQHVMVDRREKPAHDRPAREAAATETREPLERAERRPPEPTAVVSRLALQVADLERTREFYAGILGARVSQNGPALYLSRWLAFLDSGGETPSLFGNSARITLASSDPEGVSRRVDESGVERLPAGPQDVPGSLRVRDPDGNEVLVWPASDAASSNQSGPHT
;
A
#
# COMPACT_ATOMS: atom_id res chain seq x y z
N MET A 1 -41.59 -11.40 0.28
CA MET A 1 -40.31 -10.79 -0.16
C MET A 1 -40.48 -9.31 0.01
N THR A 2 -39.80 -8.72 0.98
CA THR A 2 -39.84 -7.27 1.23
C THR A 2 -38.64 -6.64 0.51
N GLU A 3 -38.90 -5.67 -0.36
CA GLU A 3 -37.85 -4.85 -0.98
C GLU A 3 -37.00 -4.17 0.11
N PRO A 4 -35.72 -3.85 -0.16
CA PRO A 4 -34.88 -3.13 0.79
C PRO A 4 -35.57 -1.80 1.10
N THR A 5 -35.83 -1.55 2.38
CA THR A 5 -36.31 -0.22 2.77
C THR A 5 -35.16 0.78 2.57
N GLN A 6 -35.45 2.02 2.16
CA GLN A 6 -34.45 3.10 1.99
C GLN A 6 -33.49 3.27 3.20
N LEU A 7 -33.98 2.97 4.41
CA LEU A 7 -33.19 2.96 5.65
C LEU A 7 -32.11 1.86 5.67
N ASP A 8 -32.36 0.70 5.06
CA ASP A 8 -31.42 -0.41 4.93
C ASP A 8 -30.29 -0.08 3.94
N LEU A 9 -30.64 0.44 2.75
CA LEU A 9 -29.64 0.86 1.76
C LEU A 9 -28.73 1.98 2.29
N THR A 10 -29.27 2.89 3.09
CA THR A 10 -28.47 3.97 3.70
C THR A 10 -27.45 3.42 4.69
N ASP A 11 -27.84 2.52 5.60
CA ASP A 11 -26.89 1.91 6.55
C ASP A 11 -25.83 1.07 5.83
N ARG A 12 -26.23 0.35 4.78
CA ARG A 12 -25.32 -0.47 3.96
C ARG A 12 -24.40 0.37 3.08
N GLY A 13 -24.87 1.52 2.59
CA GLY A 13 -24.04 2.52 1.92
C GLY A 13 -23.01 3.14 2.85
N ARG A 14 -23.39 3.47 4.10
CA ARG A 14 -22.45 3.91 5.15
C ARG A 14 -21.44 2.81 5.45
N GLY A 15 -21.91 1.58 5.64
CA GLY A 15 -21.09 0.39 5.84
C GLY A 15 -20.06 0.20 4.73
N LEU A 16 -20.48 0.34 3.46
CA LEU A 16 -19.61 0.25 2.27
C LEU A 16 -18.45 1.26 2.32
N LEU A 17 -18.74 2.55 2.47
CA LEU A 17 -17.66 3.56 2.43
C LEU A 17 -16.80 3.54 3.71
N LEU A 18 -17.40 3.37 4.89
CA LEU A 18 -16.65 3.27 6.15
C LEU A 18 -15.84 1.98 6.23
N GLY A 19 -16.37 0.86 5.73
CA GLY A 19 -15.68 -0.43 5.68
C GLY A 19 -14.48 -0.39 4.75
N ALA A 20 -14.60 0.27 3.59
CA ALA A 20 -13.48 0.49 2.69
C ALA A 20 -12.40 1.35 3.34
N ALA A 21 -12.78 2.49 3.92
CA ALA A 21 -11.83 3.38 4.57
C ALA A 21 -11.17 2.78 5.82
N ALA A 22 -11.90 1.97 6.60
CA ALA A 22 -11.34 1.24 7.72
C ALA A 22 -10.36 0.14 7.27
N GLY A 23 -10.66 -0.54 6.15
CA GLY A 23 -9.76 -1.52 5.55
C GLY A 23 -8.45 -0.91 5.10
N ASP A 24 -8.52 0.21 4.37
CA ASP A 24 -7.38 1.04 3.99
C ASP A 24 -6.55 1.42 5.22
N ALA A 25 -7.14 2.11 6.21
CA ALA A 25 -6.41 2.59 7.39
C ALA A 25 -5.79 1.46 8.25
N LEU A 26 -6.38 0.25 8.26
CA LEU A 26 -5.79 -0.93 8.91
C LEU A 26 -4.65 -1.55 8.08
N GLY A 27 -4.83 -1.63 6.76
CA GLY A 27 -3.94 -2.33 5.84
C GLY A 27 -2.72 -1.53 5.42
N TRP A 28 -2.85 -0.21 5.28
CA TRP A 28 -1.78 0.68 4.83
C TRP A 28 -0.48 0.59 5.63
N PRO A 29 -0.49 0.56 6.98
CA PRO A 29 0.75 0.38 7.75
C PRO A 29 1.47 -0.95 7.49
N GLN A 30 0.79 -1.96 6.93
CA GLN A 30 1.33 -3.30 6.66
C GLN A 30 1.83 -3.48 5.22
N GLU A 31 1.53 -2.50 4.37
CA GLU A 31 1.81 -2.56 2.95
C GLU A 31 3.32 -2.43 2.70
N GLN A 32 3.82 -3.11 1.66
CA GLN A 32 5.25 -3.13 1.37
C GLN A 32 5.77 -1.74 0.97
N ARG A 33 4.96 -0.95 0.25
CA ARG A 33 5.36 0.37 -0.28
C ARG A 33 4.88 1.55 0.57
N SER A 34 4.24 1.27 1.71
CA SER A 34 3.85 2.25 2.75
C SER A 34 4.95 3.24 3.13
N GLY A 35 6.22 2.82 3.02
CA GLY A 35 7.37 3.65 3.41
C GLY A 35 7.58 3.69 4.91
N ILE A 36 6.98 2.77 5.66
CA ILE A 36 7.10 2.68 7.13
C ILE A 36 8.55 2.75 7.62
N VAL A 37 8.78 3.61 8.61
CA VAL A 37 10.05 3.76 9.31
C VAL A 37 10.30 2.49 10.12
N GLY A 38 11.51 1.92 10.00
CA GLY A 38 11.88 0.63 10.60
C GLY A 38 11.64 -0.60 9.70
N GLY A 39 10.92 -0.46 8.59
CA GLY A 39 10.81 -1.53 7.59
C GLY A 39 10.08 -2.78 8.09
N LYS A 40 10.59 -3.98 7.77
CA LYS A 40 9.86 -5.25 8.00
C LYS A 40 9.58 -5.52 9.48
N SER A 41 10.47 -5.15 10.39
CA SER A 41 10.25 -5.33 11.84
C SER A 41 9.06 -4.51 12.34
N SER A 42 8.90 -3.28 11.84
CA SER A 42 7.76 -2.41 12.19
C SER A 42 6.43 -2.86 11.54
N ARG A 43 6.47 -3.57 10.41
CA ARG A 43 5.26 -4.18 9.78
C ARG A 43 4.82 -5.45 10.48
N SER A 44 5.75 -6.22 11.03
CA SER A 44 5.50 -7.53 11.64
C SER A 44 4.80 -7.40 12.99
N THR A 45 3.54 -6.98 12.96
CA THR A 45 2.67 -6.87 14.15
C THR A 45 1.54 -7.86 14.09
N GLU A 46 1.13 -8.36 15.26
CA GLU A 46 -0.05 -9.19 15.38
C GLU A 46 -1.31 -8.47 14.89
N PRO A 47 -2.22 -9.17 14.19
CA PRO A 47 -3.52 -8.63 13.81
C PRO A 47 -4.31 -8.15 15.03
N ARG A 48 -4.79 -6.90 14.99
CA ARG A 48 -5.59 -6.30 16.07
C ARG A 48 -6.76 -5.52 15.49
N TRP A 49 -7.90 -5.58 16.17
CA TRP A 49 -9.09 -4.78 15.86
C TRP A 49 -8.95 -3.34 16.39
N ALA A 50 -7.89 -2.66 15.95
CA ALA A 50 -7.59 -1.28 16.33
C ALA A 50 -6.64 -0.66 15.31
N PHE A 51 -6.80 0.63 15.03
CA PHE A 51 -5.82 1.39 14.26
C PHE A 51 -4.55 1.62 15.07
N ARG A 52 -3.43 1.82 14.38
CA ARG A 52 -2.15 2.20 15.01
C ARG A 52 -1.61 3.49 14.40
N ALA A 53 -0.99 4.32 15.23
CA ALA A 53 -0.13 5.37 14.73
C ALA A 53 1.21 4.77 14.29
N TRP A 54 1.83 5.37 13.28
CA TRP A 54 3.12 4.94 12.73
C TRP A 54 3.80 6.08 11.99
N ASP A 55 5.08 5.92 11.70
CA ASP A 55 5.84 6.88 10.91
C ASP A 55 6.16 6.32 9.53
N ARG A 56 6.12 7.17 8.51
CA ARG A 56 6.57 6.83 7.17
C ARG A 56 7.59 7.82 6.63
N TRP A 57 8.35 7.39 5.63
CA TRP A 57 9.20 8.28 4.86
C TRP A 57 8.39 8.98 3.77
N GLY A 58 8.18 10.29 3.95
CA GLY A 58 7.62 11.17 2.93
C GLY A 58 8.68 11.69 1.95
N GLY A 59 8.22 12.28 0.85
CA GLY A 59 9.08 12.94 -0.14
C GLY A 59 9.77 12.00 -1.15
N HIS A 60 10.81 12.50 -1.82
CA HIS A 60 11.56 11.71 -2.82
C HIS A 60 12.95 11.34 -2.30
N ARG A 61 13.67 10.46 -3.03
CA ARG A 61 14.99 9.93 -2.63
C ARG A 61 16.01 10.97 -2.12
N PHE A 62 15.91 12.22 -2.54
CA PHE A 62 16.86 13.30 -2.24
C PHE A 62 16.31 14.38 -1.28
N SER A 63 15.07 14.23 -0.82
CA SER A 63 14.39 15.15 0.10
C SER A 63 13.35 14.32 0.85
N ARG A 64 13.84 13.47 1.76
CA ARG A 64 13.02 12.64 2.64
C ARG A 64 12.75 13.39 3.93
N TYR A 65 11.54 13.23 4.45
CA TYR A 65 11.13 13.71 5.76
C TYR A 65 10.33 12.62 6.46
N ARG A 66 10.25 12.71 7.78
CA ARG A 66 9.40 11.84 8.58
C ARG A 66 7.97 12.37 8.54
N ASP A 67 7.07 11.55 8.01
CA ASP A 67 5.64 11.81 7.92
C ASP A 67 4.94 10.98 9.02
N PRO A 68 4.52 11.59 10.14
CA PRO A 68 3.73 10.90 11.15
C PRO A 68 2.32 10.63 10.62
N VAL A 69 1.89 9.37 10.75
CA VAL A 69 0.54 8.91 10.40
C VAL A 69 -0.21 8.60 11.69
N ALA A 70 -1.27 9.37 11.97
CA ALA A 70 -2.09 9.13 13.16
C ALA A 70 -2.95 7.86 13.01
N ALA A 71 -3.34 7.29 14.15
CA ALA A 71 -4.22 6.12 14.14
C ALA A 71 -5.55 6.46 13.45
N GLY A 72 -5.91 5.68 12.43
CA GLY A 72 -7.13 5.85 11.65
C GLY A 72 -7.00 6.79 10.46
N GLU A 73 -5.82 7.36 10.18
CA GLU A 73 -5.58 8.06 8.92
C GLU A 73 -5.51 7.06 7.75
N TYR A 74 -6.13 7.44 6.63
CA TYR A 74 -6.27 6.61 5.43
C TYR A 74 -5.29 7.00 4.31
N SER A 75 -5.11 6.13 3.31
CA SER A 75 -4.18 6.29 2.18
C SER A 75 -4.85 6.94 0.95
N ASP A 76 -4.18 6.84 -0.21
CA ASP A 76 -4.72 7.23 -1.51
C ASP A 76 -5.98 6.48 -1.91
N ASP A 77 -6.18 5.25 -1.43
CA ASP A 77 -7.37 4.44 -1.67
C ASP A 77 -8.62 5.20 -1.24
N THR A 78 -8.69 5.60 0.03
CA THR A 78 -9.83 6.37 0.54
C THR A 78 -9.88 7.77 -0.05
N GLN A 79 -8.74 8.44 -0.25
CA GLN A 79 -8.74 9.78 -0.86
C GLN A 79 -9.40 9.77 -2.25
N LEU A 80 -9.07 8.79 -3.09
CA LEU A 80 -9.61 8.65 -4.42
C LEU A 80 -11.05 8.10 -4.40
N LEU A 81 -11.40 7.24 -3.45
CA LEU A 81 -12.78 6.82 -3.19
C LEU A 81 -13.68 8.03 -2.91
N LEU A 82 -13.23 8.96 -2.04
CA LEU A 82 -13.97 10.18 -1.70
C LEU A 82 -14.04 11.15 -2.88
N ALA A 83 -12.97 11.24 -3.69
CA ALA A 83 -12.96 12.00 -4.93
C ALA A 83 -14.00 11.49 -5.94
N THR A 84 -14.06 10.17 -6.16
CA THR A 84 -15.08 9.54 -7.02
C THR A 84 -16.49 9.73 -6.44
N ALA A 85 -16.67 9.65 -5.12
CA ALA A 85 -17.96 9.92 -4.48
C ALA A 85 -18.45 11.36 -4.72
N ARG A 86 -17.59 12.37 -4.53
CA ARG A 86 -17.90 13.76 -4.82
C ARG A 86 -18.23 13.97 -6.30
N ALA A 87 -17.50 13.32 -7.21
CA ALA A 87 -17.79 13.37 -8.63
C ALA A 87 -19.16 12.77 -8.96
N CYS A 88 -19.51 11.61 -8.41
CA CYS A 88 -20.81 10.98 -8.62
C CYS A 88 -21.98 11.90 -8.26
N LEU A 89 -21.83 12.72 -7.22
CA LEU A 89 -22.83 13.70 -6.78
C LEU A 89 -23.02 14.90 -7.73
N ARG A 90 -22.25 14.98 -8.83
CA ARG A 90 -22.42 15.99 -9.89
C ARG A 90 -23.34 15.54 -11.03
N GLY A 91 -23.97 14.37 -10.92
CA GLY A 91 -24.86 13.84 -11.95
C GLY A 91 -24.16 13.66 -13.29
N GLU A 92 -24.77 14.09 -14.39
CA GLU A 92 -24.20 13.99 -15.74
C GLU A 92 -22.80 14.64 -15.86
N GLY A 93 -22.52 15.65 -15.05
CA GLY A 93 -21.22 16.34 -15.01
C GLY A 93 -20.11 15.58 -14.29
N TRP A 94 -20.36 14.38 -13.73
CA TRP A 94 -19.43 13.66 -12.87
C TRP A 94 -18.05 13.47 -13.50
N ARG A 95 -18.00 13.06 -14.77
CA ARG A 95 -16.73 12.77 -15.46
C ARG A 95 -15.92 14.03 -15.67
N SER A 96 -16.59 15.12 -16.05
CA SER A 96 -15.94 16.43 -16.22
C SER A 96 -15.41 16.94 -14.90
N TRP A 97 -16.16 16.84 -13.81
CA TRP A 97 -15.70 17.20 -12.46
C TRP A 97 -14.49 16.36 -12.03
N LEU A 98 -14.55 15.05 -12.22
CA LEU A 98 -13.46 14.13 -11.88
C LEU A 98 -12.16 14.52 -12.58
N THR A 99 -12.21 14.79 -13.89
CA THR A 99 -11.00 15.07 -14.69
C THR A 99 -10.54 16.52 -14.65
N SER A 100 -11.42 17.49 -14.38
CA SER A 100 -11.06 18.92 -14.35
C SER A 100 -10.79 19.47 -12.95
N THR A 101 -11.25 18.77 -11.91
CA THR A 101 -11.18 19.26 -10.52
C THR A 101 -10.53 18.23 -9.61
N GLU A 102 -11.15 17.07 -9.40
CA GLU A 102 -10.70 16.10 -8.40
C GLU A 102 -9.29 15.53 -8.70
N LEU A 103 -9.09 14.96 -9.89
CA LEU A 103 -7.80 14.36 -10.25
C LEU A 103 -6.67 15.38 -10.38
N PRO A 104 -6.86 16.59 -10.95
CA PRO A 104 -5.82 17.62 -10.96
C PRO A 104 -5.42 18.12 -9.56
N VAL A 105 -6.36 18.19 -8.61
CA VAL A 105 -6.14 18.72 -7.25
C VAL A 105 -5.59 17.65 -6.30
N TRP A 106 -5.97 16.39 -6.46
CA TRP A 106 -5.57 15.29 -5.59
C TRP A 106 -4.05 15.19 -5.29
N PRO A 107 -3.12 15.41 -6.26
CA PRO A 107 -1.68 15.40 -5.98
C PRO A 107 -1.21 16.40 -4.92
N LEU A 108 -2.00 17.43 -4.59
CA LEU A 108 -1.67 18.39 -3.54
C LEU A 108 -1.72 17.77 -2.14
N TYR A 109 -2.59 16.80 -1.92
CA TYR A 109 -2.82 16.17 -0.60
C TYR A 109 -2.66 14.65 -0.60
N GLN A 110 -2.19 14.08 -1.71
CA GLN A 110 -2.04 12.64 -1.87
C GLN A 110 -1.14 12.02 -0.80
N ARG A 111 -1.46 10.81 -0.34
CA ARG A 111 -0.55 9.99 0.49
C ARG A 111 -0.59 8.54 0.07
N GLY A 112 0.50 8.05 -0.51
CA GLY A 112 0.58 6.66 -1.01
C GLY A 112 0.40 6.54 -2.52
N GLY A 113 0.05 7.65 -3.18
CA GLY A 113 -0.29 7.72 -4.59
C GLY A 113 0.62 6.95 -5.54
N GLY A 114 0.05 5.96 -6.22
CA GLY A 114 0.72 5.22 -7.28
C GLY A 114 1.19 6.09 -8.46
N LEU A 115 2.33 5.72 -9.06
CA LEU A 115 2.94 6.48 -10.16
C LEU A 115 2.03 6.60 -11.40
N ALA A 116 1.21 5.59 -11.68
CA ALA A 116 0.25 5.61 -12.79
C ALA A 116 -0.79 6.73 -12.61
N VAL A 117 -1.44 6.78 -11.43
CA VAL A 117 -2.42 7.80 -11.09
C VAL A 117 -1.79 9.19 -11.09
N LEU A 118 -0.62 9.36 -10.45
CA LEU A 118 0.09 10.65 -10.42
C LEU A 118 0.49 11.17 -11.81
N ARG A 119 0.75 10.28 -12.78
CA ARG A 119 1.00 10.66 -14.17
C ARG A 119 -0.28 11.11 -14.85
N ALA A 120 -1.38 10.37 -14.63
CA ALA A 120 -2.68 10.72 -15.18
C ALA A 120 -3.18 12.07 -14.65
N CYS A 121 -3.13 12.31 -13.34
CA CYS A 121 -3.44 13.59 -12.71
C CYS A 121 -2.64 14.75 -13.32
N ARG A 122 -1.34 14.54 -13.60
CA ARG A 122 -0.49 15.54 -14.26
C ARG A 122 -0.87 15.82 -15.70
N SER A 123 -1.42 14.84 -16.43
CA SER A 123 -1.97 15.07 -17.77
C SER A 123 -3.24 15.92 -17.69
N TRP A 124 -4.17 15.55 -16.80
CA TRP A 124 -5.40 16.30 -16.59
C TRP A 124 -5.18 17.73 -16.10
N ALA A 125 -4.21 17.94 -15.22
CA ALA A 125 -3.81 19.28 -14.77
C ALA A 125 -3.25 20.16 -15.92
N LYS A 126 -2.81 19.55 -17.03
CA LYS A 126 -2.40 20.25 -18.26
C LYS A 126 -3.55 20.39 -19.27
N GLY A 127 -4.76 20.03 -18.90
CA GLY A 127 -5.96 20.10 -19.75
C GLY A 127 -6.03 19.05 -20.85
N ARG A 128 -5.31 17.92 -20.73
CA ARG A 128 -5.31 16.85 -21.75
C ARG A 128 -5.45 15.46 -21.13
N ALA A 129 -6.02 14.52 -21.88
CA ALA A 129 -6.14 13.15 -21.41
C ALA A 129 -4.77 12.42 -21.36
N PRO A 130 -4.60 11.39 -20.50
CA PRO A 130 -3.35 10.64 -20.42
C PRO A 130 -2.94 9.92 -21.72
N TRP A 131 -3.91 9.44 -22.49
CA TRP A 131 -3.68 8.78 -23.79
C TRP A 131 -3.40 9.75 -24.94
N GLU A 132 -3.62 11.05 -24.74
CA GLU A 132 -3.30 12.14 -25.69
C GLU A 132 -1.97 12.83 -25.33
N ALA A 133 -1.25 12.29 -24.35
CA ALA A 133 0.06 12.78 -23.95
C ALA A 133 1.15 12.37 -24.96
N ASP A 134 2.40 12.74 -24.66
CA ASP A 134 3.54 12.25 -25.45
C ASP A 134 3.63 10.72 -25.41
N ALA A 135 4.24 10.11 -26.43
CA ALA A 135 4.27 8.67 -26.62
C ALA A 135 4.78 7.88 -25.39
N LYS A 136 5.73 8.43 -24.64
CA LYS A 136 6.25 7.79 -23.41
C LYS A 136 5.19 7.76 -22.31
N THR A 137 4.47 8.87 -22.12
CA THR A 137 3.39 8.97 -21.14
C THR A 137 2.21 8.08 -21.53
N ALA A 138 1.79 8.11 -22.80
CA ALA A 138 0.70 7.28 -23.31
C ALA A 138 1.02 5.78 -23.20
N HIS A 139 2.21 5.35 -23.60
CA HIS A 139 2.64 3.95 -23.45
C HIS A 139 2.65 3.50 -21.97
N ALA A 140 3.16 4.33 -21.06
CA ALA A 140 3.14 4.02 -19.63
C ALA A 140 1.71 3.96 -19.05
N TYR A 141 0.77 4.73 -19.60
CA TYR A 141 -0.64 4.72 -19.23
C TYR A 141 -1.34 3.42 -19.68
N PHE A 142 -1.09 2.97 -20.92
CA PHE A 142 -1.63 1.69 -21.42
C PHE A 142 -0.97 0.46 -20.77
N ALA A 143 0.23 0.60 -20.20
CA ALA A 143 0.86 -0.43 -19.37
C ALA A 143 0.36 -0.46 -17.91
N ALA A 144 -0.48 0.48 -17.48
CA ALA A 144 -0.94 0.59 -16.10
C ALA A 144 -2.08 -0.39 -15.78
N GLY A 145 -1.75 -1.65 -15.47
CA GLY A 145 -2.68 -2.73 -15.11
C GLY A 145 -3.01 -2.86 -13.62
N ALA A 146 -2.61 -1.90 -12.80
CA ALA A 146 -2.80 -1.93 -11.35
C ALA A 146 -4.27 -1.68 -10.92
N ASN A 147 -4.57 -1.97 -9.65
CA ASN A 147 -5.88 -1.90 -9.01
C ASN A 147 -6.36 -0.47 -8.68
N GLY A 148 -5.58 0.57 -8.98
CA GLY A 148 -5.92 1.95 -8.62
C GLY A 148 -7.24 2.47 -9.20
N ALA A 149 -7.73 1.85 -10.28
CA ALA A 149 -9.09 2.07 -10.80
C ALA A 149 -10.17 1.38 -9.95
N ALA A 150 -9.92 0.14 -9.50
CA ALA A 150 -10.88 -0.67 -8.75
C ALA A 150 -11.08 -0.14 -7.33
N MET A 151 -10.01 0.30 -6.65
CA MET A 151 -10.05 0.71 -5.24
C MET A 151 -11.02 1.87 -4.93
N ARG A 152 -11.37 2.68 -5.95
CA ARG A 152 -12.17 3.90 -5.79
C ARG A 152 -13.58 3.85 -6.38
N ILE A 153 -13.99 2.75 -7.02
CA ILE A 153 -15.17 2.74 -7.89
C ILE A 153 -16.50 2.45 -7.19
N ALA A 154 -16.46 2.01 -5.93
CA ALA A 154 -17.64 1.68 -5.13
C ALA A 154 -18.76 2.76 -5.12
N PRO A 155 -18.50 4.08 -5.19
CA PRO A 155 -19.55 5.09 -5.21
C PRO A 155 -20.47 5.00 -6.43
N HIS A 156 -19.96 4.56 -7.59
CA HIS A 156 -20.80 4.30 -8.76
C HIS A 156 -21.77 3.14 -8.53
N ALA A 157 -21.29 2.08 -7.87
CA ALA A 157 -22.11 0.91 -7.55
C ALA A 157 -23.20 1.25 -6.52
N LEU A 158 -22.91 2.12 -5.57
CA LEU A 158 -23.89 2.62 -4.60
C LEU A 158 -24.96 3.50 -5.28
N LEU A 159 -24.53 4.43 -6.15
CA LEU A 159 -25.43 5.33 -6.87
C LEU A 159 -26.39 4.57 -7.80
N LEU A 160 -25.92 3.48 -8.42
CA LEU A 160 -26.66 2.67 -9.39
C LEU A 160 -27.07 1.31 -8.80
N ALA A 161 -27.20 1.23 -7.48
CA ALA A 161 -27.54 -0.01 -6.79
C ALA A 161 -28.92 -0.51 -7.21
N GLU A 162 -29.89 0.39 -7.37
CA GLU A 162 -31.29 0.06 -7.66
C GLU A 162 -31.59 -0.08 -9.17
N ASP A 163 -30.73 0.47 -10.05
CA ASP A 163 -30.87 0.35 -11.51
C ASP A 163 -31.15 -1.11 -11.92
N PRO A 164 -32.11 -1.38 -12.82
CA PRO A 164 -32.48 -2.74 -13.16
C PRO A 164 -31.37 -3.49 -13.92
N SER A 165 -30.59 -2.77 -14.73
CA SER A 165 -29.50 -3.32 -15.54
C SER A 165 -28.14 -2.84 -15.02
N PRO A 166 -27.10 -3.69 -15.02
CA PRO A 166 -25.74 -3.27 -14.68
C PRO A 166 -25.05 -2.44 -15.80
N ARG A 167 -25.67 -2.27 -16.97
CA ARG A 167 -25.04 -1.65 -18.14
C ARG A 167 -24.51 -0.24 -17.87
N GLU A 168 -25.29 0.61 -17.19
CA GLU A 168 -24.86 1.97 -16.84
C GLU A 168 -23.72 1.94 -15.81
N LEU A 169 -23.75 0.99 -14.88
CA LEU A 169 -22.64 0.81 -13.92
C LEU A 169 -21.35 0.44 -14.66
N VAL A 170 -21.39 -0.54 -15.57
CA VAL A 170 -20.23 -0.93 -16.39
C VAL A 170 -19.71 0.27 -17.18
N ALA A 171 -20.60 1.03 -17.82
CA ALA A 171 -20.25 2.23 -18.57
C ALA A 171 -19.49 3.26 -17.72
N ARG A 172 -20.04 3.64 -16.56
CA ARG A 172 -19.41 4.62 -15.67
C ARG A 172 -18.10 4.12 -15.09
N VAL A 173 -18.03 2.84 -14.73
CA VAL A 173 -16.81 2.22 -14.18
C VAL A 173 -15.67 2.24 -15.19
N VAL A 174 -15.95 1.88 -16.44
CA VAL A 174 -14.96 1.94 -17.52
C VAL A 174 -14.51 3.39 -17.75
N LEU A 175 -15.46 4.32 -17.82
CA LEU A 175 -15.19 5.74 -18.02
C LEU A 175 -14.39 6.39 -16.89
N ASP A 176 -14.64 6.03 -15.63
CA ASP A 176 -13.82 6.47 -14.49
C ASP A 176 -12.45 5.80 -14.57
N GLY A 177 -12.39 4.48 -14.76
CA GLY A 177 -11.13 3.73 -14.79
C GLY A 177 -10.13 4.31 -15.81
N VAL A 178 -10.60 4.61 -17.03
CA VAL A 178 -9.73 5.19 -18.07
C VAL A 178 -9.22 6.58 -17.74
N THR A 179 -9.81 7.31 -16.79
CA THR A 179 -9.23 8.59 -16.34
C THR A 179 -7.82 8.41 -15.77
N THR A 180 -7.44 7.21 -15.31
CA THR A 180 -6.12 6.95 -14.71
C THR A 180 -5.39 5.72 -15.24
N HIS A 181 -6.10 4.68 -15.67
CA HIS A 181 -5.51 3.41 -16.11
C HIS A 181 -5.97 3.03 -17.52
N GLY A 182 -5.04 2.75 -18.43
CA GLY A 182 -5.36 2.36 -19.80
C GLY A 182 -5.38 0.86 -20.07
N HIS A 183 -4.94 0.05 -19.10
CA HIS A 183 -4.82 -1.39 -19.29
C HIS A 183 -6.12 -2.13 -18.93
N THR A 184 -6.52 -3.09 -19.76
CA THR A 184 -7.75 -3.89 -19.59
C THR A 184 -7.87 -4.59 -18.23
N ARG A 185 -6.80 -5.19 -17.69
CA ARG A 185 -6.75 -5.70 -16.29
C ARG A 185 -7.25 -4.72 -15.23
N ALA A 186 -6.85 -3.44 -15.31
CA ALA A 186 -7.28 -2.43 -14.35
C ALA A 186 -8.79 -2.14 -14.49
N LEU A 187 -9.25 -1.99 -15.74
CA LEU A 187 -10.64 -1.68 -16.07
C LEU A 187 -11.58 -2.83 -15.72
N LEU A 188 -11.27 -4.05 -16.16
CA LEU A 188 -12.09 -5.23 -15.93
C LEU A 188 -12.13 -5.59 -14.44
N GLY A 189 -11.01 -5.48 -13.73
CA GLY A 189 -10.99 -5.64 -12.27
C GLY A 189 -11.90 -4.63 -11.56
N ALA A 190 -11.91 -3.38 -12.00
CA ALA A 190 -12.83 -2.37 -11.48
C ALA A 190 -14.29 -2.70 -11.78
N VAL A 191 -14.60 -3.19 -12.99
CA VAL A 191 -15.96 -3.63 -13.36
C VAL A 191 -16.42 -4.78 -12.46
N VAL A 192 -15.60 -5.82 -12.28
CA VAL A 192 -15.99 -6.95 -11.43
C VAL A 192 -16.19 -6.52 -9.99
N TYR A 193 -15.30 -5.69 -9.43
CA TYR A 193 -15.48 -5.18 -8.07
C TYR A 193 -16.76 -4.34 -7.93
N ALA A 194 -17.06 -3.48 -8.90
CA ALA A 194 -18.30 -2.69 -8.90
C ALA A 194 -19.55 -3.57 -8.95
N LEU A 195 -19.54 -4.61 -9.79
CA LEU A 195 -20.65 -5.58 -9.86
C LEU A 195 -20.79 -6.40 -8.58
N ALA A 196 -19.67 -6.75 -7.93
CA ALA A 196 -19.69 -7.42 -6.64
C ALA A 196 -20.36 -6.54 -5.57
N VAL A 197 -19.97 -5.25 -5.49
CA VAL A 197 -20.59 -4.28 -4.57
C VAL A 197 -22.07 -4.06 -4.90
N ARG A 198 -22.43 -3.89 -6.18
CA ARG A 198 -23.83 -3.74 -6.59
C ARG A 198 -24.65 -4.97 -6.24
N HIS A 199 -24.11 -6.16 -6.49
CA HIS A 199 -24.78 -7.41 -6.14
C HIS A 199 -25.01 -7.49 -4.63
N THR A 200 -23.96 -7.24 -3.82
CA THR A 200 -24.11 -7.32 -2.36
C THR A 200 -25.11 -6.31 -1.86
N LEU A 201 -25.06 -5.04 -2.26
CA LEU A 201 -26.05 -4.00 -1.86
C LEU A 201 -27.51 -4.40 -2.14
N ARG A 202 -27.77 -5.25 -3.14
CA ARG A 202 -29.11 -5.73 -3.49
C ARG A 202 -29.53 -7.02 -2.77
N LEU A 203 -28.65 -7.65 -2.00
CA LEU A 203 -28.99 -8.85 -1.25
C LEU A 203 -30.06 -8.57 -0.20
N HIS A 204 -31.06 -9.44 -0.13
CA HIS A 204 -32.09 -9.45 0.91
C HIS A 204 -31.79 -10.47 2.02
N PRO A 205 -31.30 -11.70 1.73
CA PRO A 205 -30.74 -12.55 2.77
C PRO A 205 -29.27 -12.19 3.05
N PRO A 206 -28.73 -12.60 4.22
CA PRO A 206 -27.28 -12.56 4.47
C PRO A 206 -26.53 -13.27 3.34
N LEU A 207 -25.36 -12.74 2.96
CA LEU A 207 -24.51 -13.37 1.95
C LEU A 207 -24.17 -14.80 2.38
N GLU A 208 -24.66 -15.78 1.61
CA GLU A 208 -24.31 -17.18 1.82
C GLU A 208 -22.83 -17.41 1.50
N TYR A 209 -22.21 -18.34 2.21
CA TYR A 209 -20.82 -18.72 1.94
C TYR A 209 -20.66 -19.26 0.51
N GLY A 210 -19.75 -18.65 -0.26
CA GLY A 210 -19.53 -18.99 -1.67
C GLY A 210 -20.57 -18.39 -2.62
N GLY A 211 -21.49 -17.56 -2.11
CA GLY A 211 -22.59 -16.98 -2.89
C GLY A 211 -22.12 -15.89 -3.84
N LEU A 212 -21.16 -15.07 -3.43
CA LEU A 212 -20.72 -13.91 -4.22
C LEU A 212 -19.90 -14.33 -5.44
N VAL A 213 -18.85 -15.14 -5.24
CA VAL A 213 -17.98 -15.60 -6.34
C VAL A 213 -18.79 -16.44 -7.33
N GLY A 214 -19.68 -17.29 -6.83
CA GLY A 214 -20.57 -18.09 -7.66
C GLY A 214 -21.54 -17.24 -8.49
N GLU A 215 -22.01 -16.11 -7.97
CA GLU A 215 -22.85 -15.19 -8.73
C GLU A 215 -22.07 -14.43 -9.79
N LEU A 216 -20.87 -13.94 -9.47
CA LEU A 216 -20.00 -13.25 -10.43
C LEU A 216 -19.66 -14.13 -11.64
N LEU A 217 -19.44 -15.43 -11.43
CA LEU A 217 -19.19 -16.40 -12.51
C LEU A 217 -20.41 -16.64 -13.41
N LYS A 218 -21.64 -16.37 -12.93
CA LYS A 218 -22.86 -16.48 -13.75
C LYS A 218 -23.12 -15.20 -14.56
N GLN A 219 -22.63 -14.06 -14.09
CA GLN A 219 -22.79 -12.80 -14.80
C GLN A 219 -21.90 -12.75 -16.04
N THR A 220 -22.46 -12.29 -17.16
CA THR A 220 -21.73 -12.12 -18.42
C THR A 220 -21.32 -10.67 -18.67
N ASP A 221 -21.92 -9.71 -17.95
CA ASP A 221 -21.77 -8.27 -18.21
C ASP A 221 -20.33 -7.76 -18.10
N TRP A 222 -19.52 -8.33 -17.22
CA TRP A 222 -18.11 -7.93 -17.07
C TRP A 222 -17.20 -8.53 -18.14
N ALA A 223 -17.58 -9.66 -18.72
CA ALA A 223 -16.81 -10.34 -19.76
C ALA A 223 -17.11 -9.77 -21.15
N ASP A 224 -18.31 -9.22 -21.35
CA ASP A 224 -18.75 -8.63 -22.61
C ASP A 224 -18.05 -7.28 -22.89
N PRO A 225 -17.22 -7.20 -23.96
CA PRO A 225 -16.54 -5.95 -24.34
C PRO A 225 -17.44 -4.92 -25.01
N THR A 226 -18.71 -5.24 -25.31
CA THR A 226 -19.63 -4.36 -26.06
C THR A 226 -19.81 -3.01 -25.37
N VAL A 227 -20.19 -3.01 -24.09
CA VAL A 227 -20.39 -1.77 -23.33
C VAL A 227 -19.07 -0.98 -23.21
N PRO A 228 -17.94 -1.57 -22.77
CA PRO A 228 -16.65 -0.89 -22.78
C PRO A 228 -16.30 -0.27 -24.14
N HIS A 229 -16.45 -1.01 -25.25
CA HIS A 229 -16.12 -0.52 -26.58
C HIS A 229 -17.01 0.67 -27.00
N GLU A 230 -18.30 0.62 -26.70
CA GLU A 230 -19.26 1.67 -27.06
C GLU A 230 -19.02 2.99 -26.30
N VAL A 231 -18.63 2.92 -25.04
CA VAL A 231 -18.49 4.11 -24.17
C VAL A 231 -17.10 4.74 -24.25
N LEU A 232 -16.08 3.97 -24.65
CA LEU A 232 -14.72 4.48 -24.74
C LEU A 232 -14.58 5.53 -25.85
N PRO A 233 -13.90 6.66 -25.58
CA PRO A 233 -13.67 7.67 -26.62
C PRO A 233 -12.92 7.07 -27.81
N LYS A 234 -13.30 7.46 -29.03
CA LYS A 234 -12.56 7.05 -30.24
C LYS A 234 -11.07 7.39 -30.15
N THR A 235 -10.72 8.56 -29.60
CA THR A 235 -9.30 8.96 -29.40
C THR A 235 -8.56 8.01 -28.47
N TRP A 236 -9.26 7.37 -27.54
CA TRP A 236 -8.68 6.35 -26.66
C TRP A 236 -8.46 5.04 -27.41
N LEU A 237 -9.46 4.57 -28.17
CA LEU A 237 -9.37 3.31 -28.94
C LEU A 237 -8.25 3.37 -29.99
N ASP A 238 -8.15 4.49 -30.70
CA ASP A 238 -7.08 4.73 -31.69
C ASP A 238 -5.70 4.74 -31.01
N ALA A 239 -5.57 5.43 -29.86
CA ALA A 239 -4.33 5.49 -29.09
C ALA A 239 -3.96 4.13 -28.46
N PHE A 240 -4.93 3.34 -28.02
CA PHE A 240 -4.73 1.99 -27.51
C PHE A 240 -4.08 1.13 -28.60
N HIS A 241 -4.71 1.07 -29.77
CA HIS A 241 -4.19 0.30 -30.90
C HIS A 241 -2.76 0.73 -31.27
N GLN A 242 -2.50 2.05 -31.31
CA GLN A 242 -1.20 2.61 -31.65
C GLN A 242 -0.09 2.30 -30.62
N HIS A 243 -0.42 2.23 -29.33
CA HIS A 243 0.59 2.18 -28.26
C HIS A 243 0.76 0.81 -27.60
N SER A 244 -0.23 -0.08 -27.73
CA SER A 244 -0.14 -1.45 -27.25
C SER A 244 0.08 -2.48 -28.36
N ASP A 245 -0.08 -2.10 -29.64
CA ASP A 245 -0.09 -3.03 -30.79
C ASP A 245 -1.11 -4.18 -30.63
N LEU A 246 -2.18 -3.93 -29.86
CA LEU A 246 -3.24 -4.89 -29.57
C LEU A 246 -4.57 -4.39 -30.10
N ASP A 247 -5.45 -5.32 -30.41
CA ASP A 247 -6.87 -5.05 -30.60
C ASP A 247 -7.57 -5.00 -29.23
N PHE A 248 -8.43 -4.00 -29.02
CA PHE A 248 -9.11 -3.80 -27.74
C PHE A 248 -9.99 -5.00 -27.36
N HIS A 249 -10.78 -5.51 -28.31
CA HIS A 249 -11.70 -6.61 -28.07
C HIS A 249 -10.95 -7.88 -27.66
N ARG A 250 -9.88 -8.22 -28.39
CA ARG A 250 -9.00 -9.35 -28.05
C ARG A 250 -8.32 -9.18 -26.68
N SER A 251 -7.88 -7.96 -26.36
CA SER A 251 -7.27 -7.65 -25.06
C SER A 251 -8.26 -7.81 -23.90
N TRP A 252 -9.50 -7.34 -24.09
CA TRP A 252 -10.58 -7.49 -23.13
C TRP A 252 -10.94 -8.97 -22.94
N GLU A 253 -11.17 -9.72 -24.02
CA GLU A 253 -11.45 -11.17 -23.97
C GLU A 253 -10.35 -11.96 -23.27
N SER A 254 -9.07 -11.62 -23.52
CA SER A 254 -7.95 -12.26 -22.84
C SER A 254 -7.97 -11.98 -21.33
N THR A 255 -8.30 -10.75 -20.95
CA THR A 255 -8.41 -10.35 -19.54
C THR A 255 -9.64 -10.98 -18.89
N ALA A 256 -10.74 -11.12 -19.62
CA ALA A 256 -11.94 -11.79 -19.14
C ALA A 256 -11.66 -13.27 -18.85
N ARG A 257 -10.92 -13.97 -19.73
CA ARG A 257 -10.48 -15.36 -19.46
C ARG A 257 -9.61 -15.45 -18.21
N GLU A 258 -8.62 -14.57 -18.07
CA GLU A 258 -7.79 -14.49 -16.87
C GLU A 258 -8.65 -14.30 -15.60
N MET A 259 -9.62 -13.39 -15.66
CA MET A 259 -10.53 -13.15 -14.53
C MET A 259 -11.42 -14.36 -14.24
N THR A 260 -11.92 -15.05 -15.26
CA THR A 260 -12.67 -16.32 -15.09
C THR A 260 -11.82 -17.36 -14.36
N ASP A 261 -10.55 -17.51 -14.73
CA ASP A 261 -9.63 -18.47 -14.09
C ASP A 261 -9.36 -18.11 -12.62
N LEU A 262 -9.23 -16.82 -12.30
CA LEU A 262 -9.10 -16.33 -10.93
C LEU A 262 -10.37 -16.60 -10.11
N LEU A 263 -11.55 -16.30 -10.66
CA LEU A 263 -12.83 -16.55 -9.98
C LEU A 263 -13.09 -18.06 -9.79
N ASN A 264 -12.74 -18.89 -10.77
CA ASN A 264 -12.82 -20.35 -10.63
C ASN A 264 -11.87 -20.86 -9.54
N THR A 265 -10.66 -20.32 -9.45
CA THR A 265 -9.70 -20.62 -8.37
C THR A 265 -10.31 -20.31 -7.00
N ALA A 266 -10.92 -19.13 -6.86
CA ALA A 266 -11.64 -18.74 -5.66
C ALA A 266 -12.82 -19.68 -5.35
N GLN A 267 -13.63 -20.04 -6.36
CA GLN A 267 -14.78 -20.94 -6.20
C GLN A 267 -14.36 -22.36 -5.77
N HIS A 268 -13.30 -22.91 -6.37
CA HIS A 268 -12.79 -24.22 -5.99
C HIS A 268 -12.26 -24.25 -4.54
N SER A 269 -11.62 -23.16 -4.11
CA SER A 269 -11.24 -23.02 -2.70
C SER A 269 -12.47 -22.98 -1.78
N MET A 270 -13.52 -22.24 -2.16
CA MET A 270 -14.77 -22.21 -1.39
C MET A 270 -15.40 -23.59 -1.23
N GLN A 271 -15.41 -24.41 -2.28
CA GLN A 271 -15.96 -25.78 -2.23
C GLN A 271 -15.23 -26.70 -1.23
N ARG A 272 -13.97 -26.41 -0.87
CA ARG A 272 -13.21 -27.14 0.16
C ARG A 272 -13.62 -26.75 1.60
N ALA A 273 -14.44 -25.72 1.77
CA ALA A 273 -14.99 -25.24 3.05
C ALA A 273 -13.94 -25.13 4.17
N ALA A 274 -14.09 -25.90 5.24
CA ALA A 274 -13.17 -25.87 6.39
C ALA A 274 -11.74 -26.33 6.07
N LEU A 275 -11.52 -27.01 4.94
CA LEU A 275 -10.19 -27.46 4.48
C LEU A 275 -9.52 -26.47 3.51
N ALA A 276 -10.14 -25.32 3.28
CA ALA A 276 -9.57 -24.25 2.47
C ALA A 276 -8.43 -23.57 3.24
N ASP A 277 -7.24 -23.56 2.64
CA ASP A 277 -6.13 -22.72 3.09
C ASP A 277 -6.24 -21.37 2.38
N ASP A 278 -6.61 -20.35 3.15
CA ASP A 278 -6.77 -18.99 2.63
C ASP A 278 -5.45 -18.48 2.06
N GLU A 279 -4.31 -18.77 2.67
CA GLU A 279 -3.01 -18.29 2.17
C GLU A 279 -2.60 -19.00 0.87
N GLU A 280 -2.82 -20.31 0.78
CA GLU A 280 -2.63 -21.05 -0.47
C GLU A 280 -3.53 -20.48 -1.58
N THR A 281 -4.77 -20.15 -1.26
CA THR A 281 -5.70 -19.56 -2.24
C THR A 281 -5.23 -18.18 -2.68
N MET A 282 -4.83 -17.31 -1.76
CA MET A 282 -4.30 -15.98 -2.08
C MET A 282 -3.02 -16.05 -2.91
N ARG A 283 -2.19 -17.08 -2.68
CA ARG A 283 -1.01 -17.38 -3.52
C ARG A 283 -1.42 -17.79 -4.93
N ALA A 284 -2.40 -18.67 -5.07
CA ALA A 284 -2.92 -19.13 -6.36
C ALA A 284 -3.58 -17.98 -7.15
N LEU A 285 -4.23 -17.04 -6.47
CA LEU A 285 -4.78 -15.82 -7.07
C LEU A 285 -3.70 -14.81 -7.50
N GLY A 286 -2.43 -14.99 -7.08
CA GLY A 286 -1.32 -14.13 -7.46
C GLY A 286 -1.05 -12.95 -6.50
N CYS A 287 -1.67 -12.93 -5.31
CA CYS A 287 -1.52 -11.82 -4.35
C CYS A 287 -0.09 -11.65 -3.80
N PHE A 288 0.77 -12.66 -3.95
CA PHE A 288 2.15 -12.64 -3.50
C PHE A 288 3.17 -12.61 -4.64
N ASP A 289 2.72 -12.64 -5.90
CA ASP A 289 3.63 -12.60 -7.04
C ASP A 289 4.03 -11.14 -7.32
N PRO A 290 5.31 -10.74 -7.21
CA PRO A 290 5.75 -9.37 -7.42
C PRO A 290 5.41 -8.79 -8.81
N LYS A 291 5.08 -9.62 -9.81
CA LYS A 291 4.71 -9.18 -11.17
C LYS A 291 3.24 -8.81 -11.32
N VAL A 292 2.36 -9.43 -10.53
CA VAL A 292 0.90 -9.28 -10.68
C VAL A 292 0.20 -8.90 -9.36
N ASN A 293 0.92 -8.86 -8.24
CA ASN A 293 0.44 -8.28 -7.01
C ASN A 293 0.06 -6.80 -7.25
N GLY A 294 -1.13 -6.43 -6.80
CA GLY A 294 -1.75 -5.13 -7.07
C GLY A 294 -2.34 -4.99 -8.48
N ALA A 295 -2.40 -6.04 -9.30
CA ALA A 295 -3.13 -6.00 -10.57
C ALA A 295 -4.65 -5.93 -10.33
N GLY A 296 -5.37 -5.17 -11.16
CA GLY A 296 -6.81 -4.95 -10.97
C GLY A 296 -7.63 -6.24 -10.89
N THR A 297 -7.38 -7.21 -11.79
CA THR A 297 -8.04 -8.52 -11.80
C THR A 297 -7.74 -9.33 -10.55
N VAL A 298 -6.46 -9.42 -10.17
CA VAL A 298 -5.98 -10.14 -8.98
C VAL A 298 -6.63 -9.59 -7.71
N THR A 299 -6.52 -8.28 -7.47
CA THR A 299 -7.05 -7.66 -6.25
C THR A 299 -8.57 -7.75 -6.18
N ALA A 300 -9.28 -7.57 -7.31
CA ALA A 300 -10.73 -7.71 -7.36
C ALA A 300 -11.19 -9.14 -7.04
N ALA A 301 -10.58 -10.16 -7.66
CA ALA A 301 -10.89 -11.57 -7.40
C ALA A 301 -10.61 -11.93 -5.93
N ALA A 302 -9.48 -11.49 -5.41
CA ALA A 302 -9.06 -11.76 -4.04
C ALA A 302 -9.94 -11.06 -2.99
N ALA A 303 -10.35 -9.81 -3.23
CA ALA A 303 -11.29 -9.11 -2.35
C ALA A 303 -12.67 -9.78 -2.34
N CYS A 304 -13.17 -10.20 -3.51
CA CYS A 304 -14.43 -10.94 -3.61
C CYS A 304 -14.34 -12.29 -2.89
N TYR A 305 -13.24 -13.03 -3.07
CA TYR A 305 -12.97 -14.28 -2.36
C TYR A 305 -13.00 -14.09 -0.85
N LEU A 306 -12.27 -13.11 -0.31
CA LEU A 306 -12.20 -12.88 1.14
C LEU A 306 -13.55 -12.43 1.71
N ALA A 307 -14.26 -11.53 1.02
CA ALA A 307 -15.58 -11.11 1.46
C ALA A 307 -16.58 -12.28 1.49
N ASP A 308 -16.51 -13.18 0.51
CA ASP A 308 -17.34 -14.37 0.42
C ASP A 308 -16.96 -15.43 1.48
N ARG A 309 -15.65 -15.67 1.63
CA ARG A 309 -15.05 -16.59 2.62
C ARG A 309 -15.42 -16.24 4.07
N PHE A 310 -15.50 -14.95 4.36
CA PHE A 310 -15.75 -14.38 5.68
C PHE A 310 -17.11 -13.68 5.76
N SER A 311 -18.06 -14.05 4.89
CA SER A 311 -19.38 -13.43 4.78
C SER A 311 -20.15 -13.39 6.11
N VAL A 312 -19.91 -14.33 7.04
CA VAL A 312 -20.55 -14.37 8.37
C VAL A 312 -19.64 -13.88 9.52
N LYS A 313 -18.41 -13.47 9.22
CA LYS A 313 -17.41 -13.00 10.20
C LYS A 313 -16.68 -11.74 9.68
N PRO A 314 -17.39 -10.61 9.50
CA PRO A 314 -16.83 -9.45 8.81
C PRO A 314 -15.58 -8.85 9.49
N ARG A 315 -15.49 -8.90 10.83
CA ARG A 315 -14.27 -8.47 11.54
C ARG A 315 -13.04 -9.30 11.16
N ALA A 316 -13.17 -10.62 11.10
CA ALA A 316 -12.08 -11.51 10.66
C ALA A 316 -11.79 -11.32 9.16
N GLY A 317 -12.83 -11.13 8.36
CA GLY A 317 -12.72 -10.86 6.92
C GLY A 317 -12.01 -9.56 6.58
N LEU A 318 -12.04 -8.55 7.45
CA LEU A 318 -11.25 -7.32 7.29
C LEU A 318 -9.82 -7.46 7.80
N LEU A 319 -9.63 -8.13 8.96
CA LEU A 319 -8.29 -8.34 9.53
C LEU A 319 -7.41 -9.25 8.67
N LYS A 320 -7.99 -10.27 8.04
CA LYS A 320 -7.24 -11.21 7.20
C LYS A 320 -6.47 -10.52 6.07
N PRO A 321 -7.10 -9.69 5.20
CA PRO A 321 -6.38 -8.94 4.17
C PRO A 321 -5.50 -7.82 4.74
N ALA A 322 -5.95 -7.10 5.77
CA ALA A 322 -5.21 -5.95 6.31
C ALA A 322 -3.84 -6.35 6.89
N PHE A 323 -3.68 -7.59 7.33
CA PHE A 323 -2.43 -8.12 7.88
C PHE A 323 -1.82 -9.23 7.02
N LEU A 324 -2.23 -9.32 5.74
CA LEU A 324 -1.72 -10.34 4.84
C LEU A 324 -0.33 -9.98 4.32
N ALA A 325 0.70 -10.57 4.93
CA ALA A 325 2.08 -10.28 4.57
C ALA A 325 2.35 -10.42 3.06
N ASP A 326 3.14 -9.49 2.53
CA ASP A 326 3.57 -9.45 1.13
C ASP A 326 2.48 -9.21 0.06
N ALA A 327 1.22 -9.00 0.49
CA ALA A 327 0.14 -8.54 -0.37
C ALA A 327 0.04 -7.00 -0.40
N ASP A 328 -0.80 -6.49 -1.30
CA ASP A 328 -1.24 -5.09 -1.36
C ASP A 328 -2.34 -4.84 -0.31
N THR A 329 -1.92 -4.71 0.95
CA THR A 329 -2.80 -4.91 2.12
C THR A 329 -3.83 -3.80 2.33
N ASP A 330 -3.51 -2.54 2.04
CA ASP A 330 -4.47 -1.44 2.06
C ASP A 330 -5.58 -1.65 1.04
N THR A 331 -5.24 -1.81 -0.24
CA THR A 331 -6.25 -1.92 -1.29
C THR A 331 -7.06 -3.19 -1.17
N LEU A 332 -6.43 -4.32 -0.87
CA LEU A 332 -7.14 -5.57 -0.66
C LEU A 332 -8.10 -5.48 0.54
N ALA A 333 -7.67 -4.88 1.65
CA ALA A 333 -8.52 -4.71 2.83
C ALA A 333 -9.63 -3.68 2.60
N SER A 334 -9.34 -2.60 1.88
CA SER A 334 -10.32 -1.57 1.48
C SER A 334 -11.42 -2.19 0.63
N MET A 335 -11.06 -2.91 -0.43
CA MET A 335 -12.05 -3.56 -1.30
C MET A 335 -12.86 -4.63 -0.56
N THR A 336 -12.19 -5.46 0.26
CA THR A 336 -12.87 -6.49 1.07
C THR A 336 -13.82 -5.85 2.10
N GLY A 337 -13.36 -4.82 2.81
CA GLY A 337 -14.13 -4.08 3.80
C GLY A 337 -15.32 -3.35 3.20
N GLY A 338 -15.19 -2.84 1.97
CA GLY A 338 -16.29 -2.27 1.22
C GLY A 338 -17.40 -3.29 0.94
N VAL A 339 -17.05 -4.48 0.42
CA VAL A 339 -18.03 -5.54 0.16
C VAL A 339 -18.69 -6.02 1.46
N LEU A 340 -17.91 -6.26 2.52
CA LEU A 340 -18.45 -6.66 3.83
C LEU A 340 -19.34 -5.57 4.44
N GLY A 341 -18.98 -4.30 4.27
CA GLY A 341 -19.78 -3.16 4.68
C GLY A 341 -21.10 -3.05 3.93
N ALA A 342 -21.09 -3.29 2.62
CA ALA A 342 -22.30 -3.37 1.80
C ALA A 342 -23.22 -4.54 2.19
N VAL A 343 -22.69 -5.61 2.79
CA VAL A 343 -23.50 -6.74 3.30
C VAL A 343 -24.05 -6.46 4.69
N HIS A 344 -23.19 -6.00 5.61
CA HIS A 344 -23.49 -5.98 7.05
C HIS A 344 -23.87 -4.61 7.61
N GLY A 345 -23.79 -3.55 6.81
CA GLY A 345 -24.02 -2.19 7.29
C GLY A 345 -22.94 -1.73 8.26
N THR A 346 -23.31 -0.82 9.16
CA THR A 346 -22.40 -0.22 10.15
C THR A 346 -22.20 -0.98 11.47
N PRO A 347 -23.10 -1.85 11.98
CA PRO A 347 -23.00 -2.41 13.34
C PRO A 347 -21.66 -3.07 13.69
N TRP A 348 -21.05 -3.80 12.76
CA TRP A 348 -19.78 -4.50 12.99
C TRP A 348 -18.56 -3.56 13.07
N LEU A 349 -18.68 -2.32 12.59
CA LEU A 349 -17.65 -1.27 12.58
C LEU A 349 -17.73 -0.32 13.78
N THR A 350 -18.74 -0.43 14.64
CA THR A 350 -19.02 0.54 15.74
C THR A 350 -17.83 0.76 16.68
N GLU A 351 -17.03 -0.27 16.94
CA GLU A 351 -15.84 -0.19 17.81
C GLU A 351 -14.63 0.46 17.13
N LEU A 352 -14.59 0.49 15.79
CA LEU A 352 -13.42 0.87 15.00
C LEU A 352 -13.62 2.21 14.28
N SER A 353 -14.73 2.35 13.56
CA SER A 353 -14.99 3.50 12.68
C SER A 353 -15.02 4.87 13.36
N PRO A 354 -15.36 5.07 14.64
CA PRO A 354 -15.28 6.39 15.27
C PRO A 354 -13.86 6.95 15.37
N ALA A 355 -12.83 6.09 15.35
CA ALA A 355 -11.43 6.50 15.35
C ALA A 355 -10.87 6.73 13.93
N LEU A 356 -11.67 6.51 12.89
CA LEU A 356 -11.28 6.71 11.50
C LEU A 356 -11.27 8.21 11.16
N GLN A 357 -10.24 8.64 10.43
CA GLN A 357 -10.21 9.98 9.85
C GLN A 357 -11.48 10.21 9.01
N ASP A 358 -12.10 11.39 9.18
CA ASP A 358 -13.29 11.80 8.43
C ASP A 358 -14.53 10.91 8.60
N HIS A 359 -14.64 10.12 9.68
CA HIS A 359 -15.78 9.22 9.94
C HIS A 359 -17.15 9.84 9.59
N ALA A 360 -17.46 11.02 10.16
CA ALA A 360 -18.74 11.70 9.93
C ALA A 360 -18.91 12.18 8.47
N TYR A 361 -17.83 12.63 7.84
CA TYR A 361 -17.84 13.07 6.44
C TYR A 361 -18.07 11.90 5.49
N ILE A 362 -17.39 10.76 5.71
CA ILE A 362 -17.54 9.54 4.92
C ILE A 362 -18.99 9.03 5.01
N ALA A 363 -19.56 9.00 6.22
CA ALA A 363 -20.97 8.62 6.43
C ALA A 363 -21.94 9.56 5.69
N SER A 364 -21.72 10.88 5.80
CA SER A 364 -22.51 11.89 5.10
C SER A 364 -22.43 11.76 3.56
N LEU A 365 -21.25 11.46 3.01
CA LEU A 365 -21.11 11.20 1.57
C LEU A 365 -21.90 9.95 1.13
N ALA A 366 -21.87 8.88 1.91
CA ALA A 366 -22.67 7.69 1.63
C ALA A 366 -24.18 8.00 1.60
N GLU A 367 -24.67 8.74 2.60
CA GLU A 367 -26.08 9.15 2.68
C GLU A 367 -26.51 10.00 1.47
N ARG A 368 -25.65 10.94 1.06
CA ARG A 368 -25.90 11.77 -0.13
C ARG A 368 -25.94 10.95 -1.41
N LEU A 369 -25.09 9.93 -1.53
CA LEU A 369 -25.11 9.01 -2.68
C LEU A 369 -26.39 8.17 -2.69
N CYS A 370 -26.81 7.62 -1.55
CA CYS A 370 -28.06 6.87 -1.44
C CYS A 370 -29.28 7.75 -1.75
N SER A 371 -29.27 9.00 -1.29
CA SER A 371 -30.35 9.96 -1.60
C SER A 371 -30.38 10.29 -3.10
N ALA A 372 -29.21 10.50 -3.72
CA ALA A 372 -29.08 10.74 -5.15
C ALA A 372 -29.45 9.53 -6.02
N ALA A 373 -29.34 8.31 -5.50
CA ALA A 373 -29.78 7.10 -6.19
C ALA A 373 -31.32 7.06 -6.36
N GLY A 374 -32.07 7.50 -5.34
CA GLY A 374 -33.54 7.49 -5.35
C GLY A 374 -34.17 8.71 -6.03
N GLU A 375 -33.59 9.90 -5.84
CA GLU A 375 -34.18 11.17 -6.31
C GLU A 375 -33.48 11.73 -7.58
N GLY A 376 -32.40 11.09 -8.01
CA GLY A 376 -31.45 11.66 -8.94
C GLY A 376 -30.50 12.65 -8.24
N PRO A 377 -29.25 12.79 -8.73
CA PRO A 377 -28.33 13.77 -8.18
C PRO A 377 -28.92 15.18 -8.35
N PRO A 378 -28.81 16.07 -7.33
CA PRO A 378 -29.32 17.42 -7.45
C PRO A 378 -28.69 18.08 -8.68
N ALA A 379 -29.49 18.87 -9.41
CA ALA A 379 -29.04 19.65 -10.55
C ALA A 379 -28.05 20.74 -10.09
N ALA A 380 -26.81 20.33 -9.80
CA ALA A 380 -25.72 21.24 -9.52
C ALA A 380 -25.24 21.77 -10.89
N PRO A 381 -25.18 23.09 -11.09
CA PRO A 381 -24.53 23.63 -12.28
C PRO A 381 -23.10 23.09 -12.34
N ALA A 382 -22.64 22.80 -13.56
CA ALA A 382 -21.22 22.54 -13.78
C ALA A 382 -20.44 23.70 -13.14
N PRO A 383 -19.38 23.43 -12.38
CA PRO A 383 -18.60 24.48 -11.73
C PRO A 383 -18.13 25.45 -12.80
N ALA A 384 -18.33 26.73 -12.52
CA ALA A 384 -17.88 27.79 -13.40
C ALA A 384 -16.36 27.96 -13.23
N GLY A 385 -15.60 27.33 -14.13
CA GLY A 385 -14.17 27.59 -14.32
C GLY A 385 -13.25 26.45 -13.88
N PRO A 386 -12.04 26.38 -14.46
CA PRO A 386 -11.04 25.41 -14.05
C PRO A 386 -10.66 25.66 -12.58
N ALA A 387 -10.44 24.57 -11.83
CA ALA A 387 -9.74 24.63 -10.55
C ALA A 387 -8.50 25.51 -10.71
N ALA A 388 -8.24 26.42 -9.76
CA ALA A 388 -7.04 27.24 -9.78
C ALA A 388 -5.84 26.32 -10.02
N SER A 389 -4.92 26.73 -10.91
CA SER A 389 -3.75 25.88 -11.19
C SER A 389 -3.11 25.52 -9.84
N GLY A 390 -2.87 24.24 -9.57
CA GLY A 390 -2.43 23.81 -8.24
C GLY A 390 -1.18 24.56 -7.76
N GLY A 391 -0.35 25.06 -8.69
CA GLY A 391 0.77 25.96 -8.41
C GLY A 391 0.36 27.32 -7.82
N THR A 392 -0.60 28.03 -8.42
CA THR A 392 -1.09 29.32 -7.88
C THR A 392 -1.78 29.16 -6.52
N TRP A 393 -2.47 28.03 -6.30
CA TRP A 393 -3.09 27.78 -5.00
C TRP A 393 -2.04 27.47 -3.92
N LEU A 394 -1.00 26.70 -4.24
CA LEU A 394 0.10 26.42 -3.28
C LEU A 394 0.81 27.69 -2.79
N GLU A 395 0.88 28.74 -3.62
CA GLU A 395 1.44 30.04 -3.22
C GLU A 395 0.58 30.72 -2.13
N SER A 396 -0.73 30.53 -2.15
CA SER A 396 -1.64 31.09 -1.13
C SER A 396 -1.41 30.49 0.27
N LEU A 397 -0.82 29.29 0.37
CA LEU A 397 -0.44 28.70 1.67
C LEU A 397 0.70 29.44 2.37
N ALA A 398 1.40 30.36 1.67
CA ALA A 398 2.38 31.25 2.29
C ALA A 398 1.73 32.33 3.17
N ASP A 399 0.44 32.61 3.00
CA ASP A 399 -0.29 33.52 3.86
C ASP A 399 -0.48 32.90 5.26
N PRO A 400 -0.09 33.58 6.36
CA PRO A 400 -0.33 33.11 7.72
C PRO A 400 -1.80 32.77 8.03
N GLU A 401 -2.77 33.51 7.47
CA GLU A 401 -4.20 33.25 7.65
C GLU A 401 -4.67 32.00 6.88
N GLY A 402 -3.90 31.60 5.87
CA GLY A 402 -4.21 30.48 4.99
C GLY A 402 -5.27 30.82 3.93
N PRO A 403 -5.52 29.91 2.98
CA PRO A 403 -6.47 30.14 1.90
C PRO A 403 -7.91 30.10 2.41
N HIS A 404 -8.76 30.99 1.89
CA HIS A 404 -10.21 30.92 2.11
C HIS A 404 -10.84 29.71 1.42
N ASP A 405 -10.40 29.39 0.20
CA ASP A 405 -10.90 28.27 -0.59
C ASP A 405 -9.77 27.28 -0.90
N PHE A 406 -10.07 25.99 -0.83
CA PHE A 406 -9.20 24.92 -1.30
C PHE A 406 -9.15 24.91 -2.83
N ALA A 407 -8.14 24.24 -3.40
CA ALA A 407 -7.88 24.29 -4.85
C ALA A 407 -9.05 23.79 -5.72
N ASP A 408 -9.98 23.00 -5.15
CA ASP A 408 -11.19 22.52 -5.82
C ASP A 408 -12.43 23.41 -5.58
N GLY A 409 -12.26 24.56 -4.93
CA GLY A 409 -13.31 25.54 -4.66
C GLY A 409 -14.11 25.30 -3.38
N ARG A 410 -13.79 24.27 -2.58
CA ARG A 410 -14.41 24.09 -1.25
C ARG A 410 -13.85 25.08 -0.25
N THR A 411 -14.69 25.69 0.58
CA THR A 411 -14.26 26.62 1.62
C THR A 411 -13.37 25.92 2.65
N VAL A 412 -12.36 26.61 3.17
CA VAL A 412 -11.51 26.17 4.27
C VAL A 412 -12.05 26.76 5.57
N THR A 413 -12.33 25.90 6.55
CA THR A 413 -12.90 26.33 7.85
C THR A 413 -11.88 26.34 8.97
N ALA A 414 -10.77 25.60 8.84
CA ALA A 414 -9.68 25.61 9.79
C ALA A 414 -8.34 25.30 9.11
N VAL A 415 -7.27 25.90 9.63
CA VAL A 415 -5.89 25.73 9.16
C VAL A 415 -5.01 25.47 10.38
N GLU A 416 -4.26 24.37 10.37
CA GLU A 416 -3.24 24.04 11.35
C GLU A 416 -1.91 23.80 10.64
N ARG A 417 -0.81 24.22 11.26
CA ARG A 417 0.53 24.14 10.68
C ARG A 417 1.46 23.42 11.64
N GLU A 418 2.21 22.45 11.12
CA GLU A 418 3.24 21.75 11.88
C GLU A 418 4.54 21.63 11.07
N ARG A 419 5.68 21.73 11.75
CA ARG A 419 6.99 21.49 11.12
C ARG A 419 7.36 20.02 11.27
N LEU A 420 7.72 19.40 10.16
CA LEU A 420 8.10 17.98 10.12
C LEU A 420 9.61 17.80 10.25
N GLU A 421 10.02 16.72 10.91
CA GLU A 421 11.43 16.33 11.02
C GLU A 421 11.98 15.94 9.63
N SER A 422 13.01 16.65 9.17
CA SER A 422 13.66 16.40 7.87
C SER A 422 15.15 16.08 8.02
N SER A 423 15.65 15.09 7.30
CA SER A 423 17.07 14.68 7.33
C SER A 423 17.97 15.50 6.39
N GLY A 424 17.52 16.68 5.92
CA GLY A 424 18.21 17.48 4.91
C GLY A 424 18.08 18.99 5.16
N LYS A 425 18.71 19.81 4.31
CA LYS A 425 18.69 21.29 4.41
C LYS A 425 17.32 21.94 4.08
N GLN A 426 16.27 21.15 3.88
CA GLN A 426 14.96 21.62 3.43
C GLN A 426 13.95 21.32 4.52
N GLU A 427 13.40 22.36 5.14
CA GLU A 427 12.31 22.24 6.11
C GLU A 427 11.01 21.92 5.37
N VAL A 428 10.22 21.02 5.94
CA VAL A 428 8.89 20.67 5.44
C VAL A 428 7.87 21.15 6.46
N GLU A 429 6.96 22.01 6.01
CA GLU A 429 5.80 22.46 6.78
C GLU A 429 4.59 21.69 6.27
N ARG A 430 3.87 21.02 7.17
CA ARG A 430 2.58 20.42 6.89
C ARG A 430 1.49 21.40 7.26
N VAL A 431 0.58 21.64 6.32
CA VAL A 431 -0.64 22.41 6.53
C VAL A 431 -1.82 21.45 6.53
N ARG A 432 -2.48 21.30 7.67
CA ARG A 432 -3.73 20.54 7.82
C ARG A 432 -4.90 21.50 7.64
N LEU A 433 -5.82 21.14 6.76
CA LEU A 433 -7.00 21.93 6.42
C LEU A 433 -8.25 21.13 6.75
N VAL A 434 -9.23 21.78 7.37
CA VAL A 434 -10.60 21.28 7.46
C VAL A 434 -11.41 22.01 6.40
N LEU A 435 -12.05 21.27 5.51
CA LEU A 435 -12.89 21.81 4.44
C LEU A 435 -14.33 21.96 4.93
N GLY A 436 -15.09 22.84 4.29
CA GLY A 436 -16.46 23.21 4.70
C GLY A 436 -17.47 22.07 4.62
N ASP A 437 -17.13 20.99 3.92
CA ASP A 437 -17.91 19.74 3.92
C ASP A 437 -17.52 18.78 5.05
N GLY A 438 -16.49 19.09 5.83
CA GLY A 438 -15.99 18.32 6.96
C GLY A 438 -14.78 17.42 6.65
N GLN A 439 -14.28 17.41 5.41
CA GLN A 439 -13.11 16.60 5.06
C GLN A 439 -11.82 17.24 5.61
N HIS A 440 -10.94 16.42 6.18
CA HIS A 440 -9.59 16.80 6.54
C HIS A 440 -8.64 16.48 5.38
N VAL A 441 -7.85 17.48 4.96
CA VAL A 441 -6.79 17.30 3.95
C VAL A 441 -5.47 17.85 4.50
N MET A 442 -4.35 17.27 4.05
CA MET A 442 -3.02 17.67 4.47
C MET A 442 -2.17 17.99 3.26
N VAL A 443 -1.49 19.14 3.29
CA VAL A 443 -0.61 19.59 2.22
C VAL A 443 0.78 19.83 2.78
N ASP A 444 1.77 19.15 2.20
CA ASP A 444 3.16 19.26 2.62
C ASP A 444 3.91 20.26 1.72
N ARG A 445 4.31 21.40 2.30
CA ARG A 445 5.05 22.47 1.64
C ARG A 445 6.53 22.37 1.99
N ARG A 446 7.38 22.56 0.98
CA ARG A 446 8.84 22.60 1.17
C ARG A 446 9.31 24.03 1.19
N GLU A 447 9.98 24.43 2.25
CA GLU A 447 10.62 25.74 2.32
C GLU A 447 12.07 25.65 1.82
N LYS A 448 12.46 26.59 0.96
CA LYS A 448 13.89 26.84 0.72
C LYS A 448 14.40 27.63 1.93
N PRO A 449 15.53 27.23 2.55
CA PRO A 449 16.11 28.06 3.60
C PRO A 449 16.33 29.47 3.03
N ALA A 450 15.85 30.48 3.75
CA ALA A 450 16.01 31.87 3.37
C ALA A 450 17.49 32.13 3.09
N HIS A 451 17.83 32.39 1.83
CA HIS A 451 19.18 32.81 1.47
C HIS A 451 19.27 34.28 1.85
N ASP A 452 19.59 34.56 3.11
CA ASP A 452 20.14 35.87 3.47
C ASP A 452 21.42 36.02 2.64
N ARG A 453 21.33 36.84 1.59
CA ARG A 453 22.49 37.39 0.91
C ARG A 453 22.69 38.79 1.47
N PRO A 454 23.62 39.02 2.41
CA PRO A 454 24.18 40.36 2.56
C PRO A 454 25.12 40.61 1.39
N ALA A 455 25.06 41.83 0.88
CA ALA A 455 25.93 42.33 -0.17
C ALA A 455 27.42 42.18 0.18
N ARG A 456 28.23 41.90 -0.83
CA ARG A 456 29.70 41.99 -0.76
C ARG A 456 30.09 43.44 -0.47
N GLU A 457 30.83 43.66 0.60
CA GLU A 457 31.85 44.71 0.68
C GLU A 457 32.97 44.28 1.64
N ALA A 458 34.19 44.65 1.27
CA ALA A 458 35.45 44.17 1.83
C ALA A 458 35.89 44.98 3.05
N ALA A 459 36.51 44.34 4.04
CA ALA A 459 37.84 44.71 4.55
C ALA A 459 38.20 43.96 5.85
N ALA A 460 39.46 43.52 5.87
CA ALA A 460 40.43 43.49 6.98
C ALA A 460 40.03 42.94 8.36
N THR A 461 40.68 41.81 8.67
CA THR A 461 41.53 41.57 9.86
C THR A 461 41.20 42.33 11.13
N GLU A 462 40.73 41.63 12.16
CA GLU A 462 41.25 41.83 13.51
C GLU A 462 41.00 40.62 14.44
N THR A 463 42.00 40.39 15.27
CA THR A 463 42.26 39.31 16.23
C THR A 463 41.29 39.24 17.40
N ARG A 464 40.96 38.01 17.86
CA ARG A 464 40.58 37.73 19.25
C ARG A 464 40.74 36.24 19.62
N GLU A 465 41.62 35.96 20.58
CA GLU A 465 41.61 34.76 21.43
C GLU A 465 40.82 35.07 22.75
N PRO A 466 40.63 34.12 23.70
CA PRO A 466 39.87 32.87 23.59
C PRO A 466 38.93 32.61 24.80
N LEU A 467 38.17 31.48 24.74
CA LEU A 467 37.39 30.79 25.79
C LEU A 467 35.97 31.37 26.04
N GLU A 468 34.88 30.59 26.13
CA GLU A 468 34.70 29.32 26.85
C GLU A 468 33.76 28.31 26.14
N ARG A 469 33.89 27.05 26.61
CA ARG A 469 33.24 25.81 26.14
C ARG A 469 31.71 25.88 26.02
N ALA A 470 31.22 25.44 24.86
CA ALA A 470 29.95 24.71 24.74
C ALA A 470 30.20 23.46 23.89
N GLU A 471 29.70 22.32 24.36
CA GLU A 471 30.01 20.98 23.89
C GLU A 471 29.65 20.77 22.42
N ARG A 472 30.62 20.28 21.64
CA ARG A 472 30.41 19.91 20.23
C ARG A 472 29.54 18.66 20.15
N ARG A 473 28.33 18.79 19.62
CA ARG A 473 27.55 17.67 19.05
C ARG A 473 28.34 17.05 17.88
N PRO A 474 28.38 15.71 17.74
CA PRO A 474 29.07 15.07 16.62
C PRO A 474 28.32 15.33 15.30
N PRO A 475 29.03 15.46 14.16
CA PRO A 475 28.40 15.58 12.85
C PRO A 475 27.70 14.26 12.46
N GLU A 476 26.58 14.36 11.74
CA GLU A 476 25.87 13.19 11.22
C GLU A 476 26.74 12.37 10.24
N PRO A 477 26.66 11.03 10.28
CA PRO A 477 27.50 10.17 9.46
C PRO A 477 27.08 10.22 7.98
N THR A 478 27.99 10.65 7.11
CA THR A 478 27.87 10.63 5.64
C THR A 478 28.08 9.24 5.03
N ALA A 479 28.37 8.25 5.86
CA ALA A 479 28.66 6.88 5.47
C ALA A 479 27.65 5.91 6.10
N VAL A 480 27.05 5.05 5.26
CA VAL A 480 26.21 3.94 5.70
C VAL A 480 27.05 2.67 5.67
N VAL A 481 27.00 1.88 6.75
CA VAL A 481 27.70 0.58 6.81
C VAL A 481 27.07 -0.36 5.79
N SER A 482 27.80 -0.64 4.71
CA SER A 482 27.36 -1.56 3.66
C SER A 482 27.78 -3.01 3.92
N ARG A 483 28.81 -3.20 4.75
CA ARG A 483 29.42 -4.50 5.07
C ARG A 483 30.22 -4.42 6.38
N LEU A 484 30.18 -5.49 7.15
CA LEU A 484 31.09 -5.75 8.26
C LEU A 484 32.14 -6.78 7.80
N ALA A 485 33.43 -6.47 7.95
CA ALA A 485 34.52 -7.37 7.63
C ALA A 485 35.37 -7.61 8.88
N LEU A 486 35.55 -8.88 9.26
CA LEU A 486 36.40 -9.29 10.37
C LEU A 486 37.74 -9.78 9.81
N GLN A 487 38.84 -9.32 10.40
CA GLN A 487 40.17 -9.81 10.09
C GLN A 487 40.38 -11.12 10.84
N VAL A 488 40.83 -12.16 10.13
CA VAL A 488 41.08 -13.49 10.69
C VAL A 488 42.51 -13.92 10.38
N ALA A 489 43.12 -14.65 11.31
CA ALA A 489 44.49 -15.11 11.17
C ALA A 489 44.66 -16.15 10.06
N ASP A 490 43.61 -16.92 9.77
CA ASP A 490 43.61 -17.99 8.77
C ASP A 490 42.19 -18.20 8.20
N LEU A 491 42.03 -17.93 6.89
CA LEU A 491 40.74 -18.07 6.20
C LEU A 491 40.31 -19.54 6.00
N GLU A 492 41.24 -20.49 5.93
CA GLU A 492 40.90 -21.91 5.80
C GLU A 492 40.39 -22.46 7.14
N ARG A 493 41.04 -22.11 8.25
CA ARG A 493 40.52 -22.45 9.60
C ARG A 493 39.15 -21.82 9.86
N THR A 494 38.97 -20.57 9.44
CA THR A 494 37.67 -19.88 9.54
C THR A 494 36.61 -20.60 8.70
N ARG A 495 36.95 -21.04 7.48
CA ARG A 495 36.04 -21.80 6.62
C ARG A 495 35.66 -23.14 7.24
N GLU A 496 36.64 -23.89 7.74
CA GLU A 496 36.42 -25.18 8.38
C GLU A 496 35.51 -25.04 9.60
N PHE A 497 35.72 -24.00 10.42
CA PHE A 497 34.87 -23.71 11.56
C PHE A 497 33.43 -23.36 11.15
N TYR A 498 33.22 -22.33 10.33
CA TYR A 498 31.87 -21.86 10.01
C TYR A 498 31.10 -22.82 9.09
N ALA A 499 31.76 -23.41 8.09
CA ALA A 499 31.09 -24.29 7.14
C ALA A 499 31.14 -25.77 7.55
N GLY A 500 32.30 -26.24 8.03
CA GLY A 500 32.50 -27.65 8.41
C GLY A 500 31.89 -28.00 9.76
N ILE A 501 32.17 -27.19 10.79
CA ILE A 501 31.69 -27.46 12.16
C ILE A 501 30.27 -26.92 12.34
N LEU A 502 30.05 -25.63 12.04
CA LEU A 502 28.75 -24.98 12.28
C LEU A 502 27.75 -25.17 11.13
N GLY A 503 28.16 -25.70 9.98
CA GLY A 503 27.24 -25.99 8.85
C GLY A 503 26.70 -24.76 8.13
N ALA A 504 27.31 -23.58 8.30
CA ALA A 504 26.88 -22.35 7.66
C ALA A 504 27.25 -22.35 6.16
N ARG A 505 26.38 -21.74 5.34
CA ARG A 505 26.72 -21.51 3.92
C ARG A 505 27.76 -20.41 3.82
N VAL A 506 28.94 -20.77 3.34
CA VAL A 506 30.01 -19.81 3.04
C VAL A 506 30.26 -19.75 1.54
N SER A 507 30.63 -18.57 1.05
CA SER A 507 31.11 -18.39 -0.33
C SER A 507 32.43 -17.64 -0.30
N GLN A 508 33.43 -18.09 -1.05
CA GLN A 508 34.71 -17.39 -1.16
C GLN A 508 34.75 -16.58 -2.45
N ASN A 509 35.22 -15.33 -2.38
CA ASN A 509 35.49 -14.52 -3.55
C ASN A 509 36.79 -13.74 -3.34
N GLY A 510 37.86 -14.19 -3.99
CA GLY A 510 39.21 -13.66 -3.78
C GLY A 510 39.72 -13.91 -2.35
N PRO A 511 40.38 -12.94 -1.71
CA PRO A 511 40.92 -13.06 -0.35
C PRO A 511 39.84 -12.86 0.74
N ALA A 512 38.56 -13.07 0.42
CA ALA A 512 37.45 -12.83 1.32
C ALA A 512 36.51 -14.04 1.39
N LEU A 513 36.19 -14.48 2.60
CA LEU A 513 35.22 -15.53 2.88
C LEU A 513 33.91 -14.89 3.39
N TYR A 514 32.79 -15.17 2.74
CA TYR A 514 31.50 -14.55 3.06
C TYR A 514 30.57 -15.54 3.74
N LEU A 515 30.05 -15.14 4.91
CA LEU A 515 29.01 -15.88 5.63
C LEU A 515 27.60 -15.38 5.22
N SER A 516 27.51 -14.13 4.77
CA SER A 516 26.31 -13.52 4.20
C SER A 516 26.68 -12.38 3.26
N ARG A 517 25.70 -11.70 2.65
CA ARG A 517 25.95 -10.50 1.83
C ARG A 517 26.55 -9.32 2.63
N TRP A 518 26.39 -9.31 3.95
CA TRP A 518 26.78 -8.20 4.82
C TRP A 518 27.92 -8.55 5.80
N LEU A 519 28.28 -9.82 5.97
CA LEU A 519 29.38 -10.29 6.84
C LEU A 519 30.44 -11.04 6.03
N ALA A 520 31.68 -10.57 6.11
CA ALA A 520 32.84 -11.18 5.46
C ALA A 520 34.02 -11.35 6.43
N PHE A 521 34.89 -12.32 6.16
CA PHE A 521 36.18 -12.52 6.80
C PHE A 521 37.29 -12.25 5.79
N LEU A 522 38.35 -11.59 6.23
CA LEU A 522 39.52 -11.21 5.43
C LEU A 522 40.78 -11.76 6.09
N ASP A 523 41.72 -12.27 5.29
CA ASP A 523 43.01 -12.76 5.79
C ASP A 523 43.88 -11.61 6.32
N SER A 524 44.35 -11.73 7.56
CA SER A 524 45.23 -10.74 8.21
C SER A 524 46.72 -11.00 7.96
N GLY A 525 47.09 -12.06 7.23
CA GLY A 525 48.48 -12.34 6.87
C GLY A 525 49.36 -12.80 8.04
N GLY A 526 48.77 -13.36 9.10
CA GLY A 526 49.49 -13.95 10.23
C GLY A 526 49.89 -12.99 11.36
N GLU A 527 49.63 -11.69 11.24
CA GLU A 527 49.69 -10.76 12.37
C GLU A 527 48.28 -10.52 12.90
N THR A 528 48.01 -10.98 14.13
CA THR A 528 46.77 -10.67 14.86
C THR A 528 46.95 -9.34 15.61
N PRO A 529 46.15 -8.30 15.35
CA PRO A 529 46.16 -7.12 16.19
C PRO A 529 45.40 -7.41 17.49
N SER A 530 46.10 -7.98 18.47
CA SER A 530 45.66 -7.97 19.87
C SER A 530 45.97 -6.61 20.47
N LEU A 531 45.00 -5.68 20.50
CA LEU A 531 45.17 -4.47 21.30
C LEU A 531 43.95 -3.95 22.08
N PHE A 532 42.71 -4.44 21.90
CA PHE A 532 41.60 -4.13 22.84
C PHE A 532 40.52 -5.23 22.81
N GLY A 533 40.17 -5.76 23.98
CA GLY A 533 39.34 -6.95 24.21
C GLY A 533 37.84 -6.81 23.95
N ASN A 534 37.44 -6.41 22.73
CA ASN A 534 36.06 -6.54 22.27
C ASN A 534 35.96 -7.69 21.26
N SER A 535 35.74 -8.90 21.76
CA SER A 535 35.35 -10.06 20.96
C SER A 535 33.99 -9.79 20.30
N ALA A 536 33.92 -9.84 18.97
CA ALA A 536 32.64 -9.71 18.29
C ALA A 536 31.74 -10.90 18.68
N ARG A 537 30.43 -10.67 18.80
CA ARG A 537 29.45 -11.74 18.95
C ARG A 537 28.77 -11.99 17.61
N ILE A 538 28.85 -13.21 17.09
CA ILE A 538 28.21 -13.63 15.85
C ILE A 538 27.06 -14.58 16.21
N THR A 539 25.86 -14.35 15.68
CA THR A 539 24.70 -15.22 15.94
C THR A 539 24.26 -15.91 14.65
N LEU A 540 24.12 -17.23 14.70
CA LEU A 540 23.75 -18.08 13.59
C LEU A 540 22.49 -18.87 13.95
N ALA A 541 21.49 -18.89 13.07
CA ALA A 541 20.35 -19.78 13.20
C ALA A 541 20.70 -21.14 12.57
N SER A 542 20.51 -22.23 13.32
CA SER A 542 20.71 -23.60 12.86
C SER A 542 19.40 -24.38 12.97
N SER A 543 19.02 -25.05 11.88
CA SER A 543 17.93 -26.05 11.89
C SER A 543 18.36 -27.39 12.47
N ASP A 544 19.65 -27.57 12.76
CA ASP A 544 20.22 -28.78 13.39
C ASP A 544 21.18 -28.37 14.52
N PRO A 545 20.68 -27.77 15.61
CA PRO A 545 21.50 -27.33 16.73
C PRO A 545 22.19 -28.50 17.45
N GLU A 546 21.56 -29.67 17.52
CA GLU A 546 22.12 -30.87 18.16
C GLU A 546 23.27 -31.47 17.36
N GLY A 547 23.15 -31.56 16.03
CA GLY A 547 24.24 -32.01 15.17
C GLY A 547 25.41 -31.03 15.14
N VAL A 548 25.15 -29.72 15.21
CA VAL A 548 26.21 -28.71 15.45
C VAL A 548 26.88 -28.95 16.80
N SER A 549 26.11 -29.19 17.86
CA SER A 549 26.63 -29.48 19.20
C SER A 549 27.58 -30.69 19.21
N ARG A 550 27.22 -31.76 18.51
CA ARG A 550 28.05 -32.97 18.38
C ARG A 550 29.36 -32.70 17.64
N ARG A 551 29.30 -32.01 16.49
CA ARG A 551 30.50 -31.66 15.71
C ARG A 551 31.45 -30.74 16.49
N VAL A 552 30.90 -29.83 17.29
CA VAL A 552 31.67 -28.99 18.22
C VAL A 552 32.44 -29.83 19.24
N ASP A 553 31.80 -30.87 19.81
CA ASP A 553 32.44 -31.76 20.78
C ASP A 553 33.53 -32.62 20.14
N GLU A 554 33.29 -33.14 18.93
CA GLU A 554 34.26 -33.95 18.17
C GLU A 554 35.48 -33.13 17.71
N SER A 555 35.28 -31.83 17.45
CA SER A 555 36.32 -30.92 16.95
C SER A 555 37.12 -30.23 18.07
N GLY A 556 36.76 -30.44 19.34
CA GLY A 556 37.47 -29.88 20.50
C GLY A 556 37.35 -28.36 20.64
N VAL A 557 36.31 -27.75 20.09
CA VAL A 557 36.06 -26.30 20.16
C VAL A 557 35.61 -25.89 21.57
N GLU A 558 36.12 -24.78 22.09
CA GLU A 558 35.75 -24.25 23.42
C GLU A 558 34.27 -23.87 23.48
N ARG A 559 33.52 -24.52 24.39
CA ARG A 559 32.15 -24.13 24.74
C ARG A 559 32.16 -23.04 25.79
N LEU A 560 31.26 -22.07 25.61
CA LEU A 560 31.05 -20.97 26.55
C LEU A 560 29.78 -21.22 27.38
N PRO A 561 29.72 -20.69 28.62
CA PRO A 561 28.53 -20.80 29.45
C PRO A 561 27.33 -20.13 28.78
N ALA A 562 26.14 -20.69 28.99
CA ALA A 562 24.89 -20.11 28.50
C ALA A 562 24.67 -18.70 29.07
N GLY A 563 24.20 -17.79 28.23
CA GLY A 563 23.84 -16.43 28.58
C GLY A 563 22.43 -16.34 29.18
N PRO A 564 22.10 -15.23 29.87
CA PRO A 564 20.81 -15.04 30.54
C PRO A 564 19.59 -14.96 29.60
N GLN A 565 19.80 -14.89 28.29
CA GLN A 565 18.75 -14.80 27.25
C GLN A 565 18.76 -16.00 26.30
N ASP A 566 19.53 -17.04 26.62
CA ASP A 566 19.66 -18.23 25.77
C ASP A 566 18.47 -19.16 25.93
N VAL A 567 17.93 -19.62 24.79
CA VAL A 567 16.82 -20.59 24.77
C VAL A 567 17.35 -22.02 24.86
N PRO A 568 16.53 -22.99 25.34
CA PRO A 568 16.89 -24.40 25.29
C PRO A 568 17.27 -24.84 23.87
N GLY A 569 18.42 -25.51 23.72
CA GLY A 569 18.95 -25.92 22.43
C GLY A 569 19.88 -24.91 21.74
N SER A 570 20.13 -23.74 22.36
CA SER A 570 21.20 -22.83 21.91
C SER A 570 22.57 -23.24 22.44
N LEU A 571 23.62 -22.89 21.70
CA LEU A 571 25.01 -23.26 21.98
C LEU A 571 25.91 -22.04 21.78
N ARG A 572 26.80 -21.77 22.75
CA ARG A 572 27.84 -20.74 22.63
C ARG A 572 29.22 -21.39 22.51
N VAL A 573 30.00 -20.93 21.53
CA VAL A 573 31.37 -21.40 21.27
C VAL A 573 32.30 -20.24 20.95
N ARG A 574 33.62 -20.46 21.00
CA ARG A 574 34.60 -19.53 20.43
C ARG A 574 35.00 -19.95 19.02
N ASP A 575 35.07 -18.99 18.10
CA ASP A 575 35.69 -19.19 16.80
C ASP A 575 37.24 -19.18 16.91
N PRO A 576 37.97 -19.56 15.84
CA PRO A 576 39.43 -19.64 15.85
C PRO A 576 40.15 -18.33 16.20
N ASP A 577 39.48 -17.18 16.02
CA ASP A 577 40.00 -15.84 16.30
C ASP A 577 39.48 -15.28 17.65
N GLY A 578 38.79 -16.12 18.43
CA GLY A 578 38.34 -15.80 19.79
C GLY A 578 37.01 -15.05 19.88
N ASN A 579 36.29 -14.89 18.77
CA ASN A 579 34.95 -14.31 18.75
C ASN A 579 33.93 -15.27 19.35
N GLU A 580 32.94 -14.71 20.02
CA GLU A 580 31.86 -15.51 20.58
C GLU A 580 30.81 -15.80 19.50
N VAL A 581 30.52 -17.07 19.26
CA VAL A 581 29.50 -17.50 18.31
C VAL A 581 28.35 -18.15 19.06
N LEU A 582 27.17 -17.55 18.93
CA LEU A 582 25.90 -18.09 19.43
C LEU A 582 25.18 -18.81 18.30
N VAL A 583 25.05 -20.12 18.42
CA VAL A 583 24.20 -20.94 17.56
C VAL A 583 22.82 -21.01 18.19
N TRP A 584 21.84 -20.52 17.47
CA TRP A 584 20.46 -20.42 17.89
C TRP A 584 19.60 -21.46 17.16
N PRO A 585 18.75 -22.24 17.85
CA PRO A 585 17.87 -23.19 17.20
C PRO A 585 16.83 -22.46 16.35
N ALA A 586 16.75 -22.79 15.06
CA ALA A 586 15.69 -22.29 14.20
C ALA A 586 14.36 -22.94 14.64
N SER A 587 13.35 -22.14 14.96
CA SER A 587 12.01 -22.67 15.26
C SER A 587 11.42 -23.33 14.01
N ASP A 588 10.98 -24.59 14.13
CA ASP A 588 10.38 -25.37 13.05
C ASP A 588 9.15 -24.67 12.44
N ALA A 589 9.39 -24.04 11.29
CA ALA A 589 8.43 -23.90 10.21
C ALA A 589 9.14 -24.22 8.88
N ALA A 590 9.83 -25.37 8.84
CA ALA A 590 10.37 -25.95 7.61
C ALA A 590 10.81 -27.42 7.82
N SER A 591 9.87 -28.36 7.86
CA SER A 591 10.21 -29.75 7.55
C SER A 591 9.00 -30.55 7.05
N SER A 592 8.86 -30.62 5.73
CA SER A 592 8.63 -31.91 5.05
C SER A 592 8.64 -31.75 3.54
N ASN A 593 9.83 -31.92 2.96
CA ASN A 593 10.00 -32.63 1.71
C ASN A 593 11.17 -33.58 2.02
N GLN A 594 11.06 -34.91 2.11
CA GLN A 594 10.08 -35.86 1.57
C GLN A 594 10.09 -37.15 2.42
N SER A 595 8.92 -37.81 2.48
CA SER A 595 8.67 -39.27 2.56
C SER A 595 9.55 -40.17 3.45
N GLY A 596 8.95 -40.73 4.51
CA GLY A 596 9.47 -41.88 5.29
C GLY A 596 9.52 -43.20 4.48
N PRO A 597 9.98 -44.33 5.06
CA PRO A 597 9.33 -44.92 6.24
C PRO A 597 10.28 -45.58 7.27
N HIS A 598 9.70 -46.05 8.38
CA HIS A 598 10.27 -46.87 9.45
C HIS A 598 11.59 -47.62 9.15
N THR A 599 12.68 -47.17 9.77
CA THR A 599 13.55 -47.87 10.76
C THR A 599 14.65 -46.93 11.20
#